data_AF-A0A1V3WYY2-F1
#
_entry.id   AF-A0A1V3WYY2-F1
#
_cell.length_a   1.000
_cell.length_b   1.000
_cell.length_c   1.000
_cell.angle_alpha   90.00
_cell.angle_beta   90.00
_cell.angle_gamma   90.00
#
_symmetry.space_group_name_H-M   'P 1'
#
loop_
_entity.id
_entity.type
_entity.pdbx_description
1 polymer ?
#
loop_
_entity_poly.entity_id
_entity_poly.type
_entity_poly.pdbx_seq_one_letter_code
_entity_poly.pdbx_strand_id
1 'polypeptide(L)'
;MDATFEVLSEAEHDRVTATYAPLAAAVRDLIDATIRTQADDDVILQARTAIEAVTRSLRSQRIRPSGISYRVDGRPVPLGNAAVGQCNPIAPPLVVHHDAEGRCWSEFVLGAAYEGRPVWRTAGCAPWCWTTCWARRPARG
;
A
#
# COMPACT_ATOMS: atom_id res chain seq x y z
N MET A 1 9.67 18.16 -13.69
CA MET A 1 10.08 16.78 -14.00
C MET A 1 9.00 16.19 -14.88
N ASP A 2 9.31 15.91 -16.14
CA ASP A 2 8.36 15.25 -17.03
C ASP A 2 8.25 13.80 -16.58
N ALA A 3 7.05 13.37 -16.18
CA ALA A 3 6.86 12.02 -15.67
C ALA A 3 6.85 11.06 -16.87
N THR A 4 7.79 10.12 -16.90
CA THR A 4 7.81 9.07 -17.92
C THR A 4 6.67 8.10 -17.63
N PHE A 5 5.75 7.95 -18.58
CA PHE A 5 4.64 7.02 -18.46
C PHE A 5 4.79 5.83 -19.41
N GLU A 6 4.75 4.62 -18.85
CA GLU A 6 4.70 3.38 -19.63
C GLU A 6 3.22 2.99 -19.80
N VAL A 7 2.82 2.73 -21.05
CA VAL A 7 1.44 2.30 -21.36
C VAL A 7 1.34 0.80 -21.12
N LEU A 8 0.47 0.42 -20.17
CA LEU A 8 0.05 -0.95 -19.92
C LEU A 8 -1.31 -1.17 -20.58
N SER A 9 -1.51 -2.35 -21.16
CA SER A 9 -2.87 -2.81 -21.45
C SER A 9 -3.60 -3.11 -20.14
N GLU A 10 -4.93 -3.08 -20.17
CA GLU A 10 -5.77 -3.44 -19.02
C GLU A 10 -5.46 -4.87 -18.52
N ALA A 11 -5.33 -5.83 -19.44
CA ALA A 11 -4.97 -7.21 -19.09
C ALA A 11 -3.60 -7.33 -18.41
N GLU A 12 -2.60 -6.57 -18.83
CA GLU A 12 -1.27 -6.58 -18.20
C GLU A 12 -1.31 -5.91 -16.82
N HIS A 13 -2.06 -4.83 -16.69
CA HIS A 13 -2.31 -4.18 -15.41
C HIS A 13 -2.95 -5.13 -14.40
N ASP A 14 -3.97 -5.87 -14.80
CA ASP A 14 -4.67 -6.80 -13.93
C ASP A 14 -3.76 -7.94 -13.51
N ARG A 15 -2.94 -8.47 -14.43
CA ARG A 15 -1.93 -9.49 -14.14
C ARG A 15 -0.90 -8.99 -13.12
N VAL A 16 -0.36 -7.79 -13.33
CA VAL A 16 0.61 -7.18 -12.42
C VAL A 16 -0.03 -6.94 -11.05
N THR A 17 -1.25 -6.41 -11.01
CA THR A 17 -1.96 -6.17 -9.75
C THR A 17 -2.24 -7.48 -9.02
N ALA A 18 -2.75 -8.50 -9.70
CA ALA A 18 -3.00 -9.83 -9.14
C ALA A 18 -1.74 -10.52 -8.61
N THR A 19 -0.57 -10.22 -9.18
CA THR A 19 0.71 -10.80 -8.73
C THR A 19 1.32 -10.04 -7.54
N TYR A 20 1.37 -8.70 -7.63
CA TYR A 20 2.11 -7.87 -6.67
C TYR A 20 1.26 -7.37 -5.49
N ALA A 21 -0.06 -7.24 -5.65
CA ALA A 21 -0.93 -6.83 -4.54
C ALA A 21 -0.97 -7.86 -3.40
N PRO A 22 -1.03 -9.19 -3.64
CA PRO A 22 -0.94 -10.18 -2.56
C PRO A 22 0.41 -10.17 -1.85
N LEU A 23 1.51 -9.93 -2.58
CA LEU A 23 2.82 -9.75 -1.96
C LEU A 23 2.83 -8.53 -1.03
N ALA A 24 2.27 -7.40 -1.47
CA ALA A 24 2.16 -6.21 -0.63
C ALA A 24 1.26 -6.46 0.59
N ALA A 25 0.18 -7.23 0.46
CA ALA A 25 -0.68 -7.62 1.59
C ALA A 25 0.09 -8.47 2.61
N ALA A 26 0.82 -9.50 2.18
CA ALA A 26 1.64 -10.32 3.08
C ALA A 26 2.71 -9.49 3.82
N VAL A 27 3.30 -8.48 3.17
CA VAL A 27 4.25 -7.57 3.82
C VAL A 27 3.54 -6.66 4.84
N ARG A 28 2.31 -6.20 4.59
CA ARG A 28 1.53 -5.44 5.59
C ARG A 28 1.26 -6.27 6.84
N ASP A 29 0.88 -7.54 6.67
CA ASP A 29 0.66 -8.47 7.78
C ASP A 29 1.95 -8.71 8.58
N LEU A 30 3.07 -8.86 7.87
CA LEU A 30 4.39 -8.96 8.49
C LEU A 30 4.73 -7.70 9.29
N ILE A 31 4.44 -6.50 8.77
CA ILE A 31 4.67 -5.24 9.50
C ILE A 31 3.85 -5.24 10.80
N ASP A 32 2.55 -5.55 10.77
CA ASP A 32 1.72 -5.61 11.99
C ASP A 32 2.28 -6.61 13.01
N ALA A 33 2.64 -7.82 12.55
CA ALA A 33 3.21 -8.86 13.39
C ALA A 33 4.54 -8.42 14.02
N THR A 34 5.42 -7.75 13.26
CA THR A 34 6.72 -7.28 13.79
C THR A 34 6.58 -6.19 14.83
N ILE A 35 5.52 -5.38 14.79
CA ILE A 35 5.25 -4.34 15.78
C ILE A 35 4.71 -4.94 17.09
N ARG A 36 3.94 -6.03 17.01
CA ARG A 36 3.17 -6.57 18.14
C ARG A 36 3.76 -7.83 18.79
N THR A 37 4.73 -8.47 18.13
CA THR A 37 5.28 -9.76 18.56
C THR A 37 5.96 -9.69 19.94
N GLN A 38 5.81 -10.76 20.71
CA GLN A 38 6.57 -11.06 21.94
C GLN A 38 7.20 -12.46 21.85
N ALA A 39 7.48 -12.91 20.63
CA ALA A 39 8.06 -14.22 20.39
C ALA A 39 9.47 -14.35 20.99
N ASP A 40 9.89 -15.59 21.25
CA ASP A 40 11.22 -15.91 21.75
C ASP A 40 12.32 -15.70 20.71
N ASP A 41 13.57 -15.73 21.17
CA ASP A 41 14.76 -15.45 20.36
C ASP A 41 14.90 -16.41 19.17
N ASP A 42 14.52 -17.68 19.32
CA ASP A 42 14.62 -18.70 18.27
C ASP A 42 13.63 -18.40 17.13
N VAL A 43 12.39 -18.02 17.45
CA VAL A 43 11.38 -17.61 16.48
C VAL A 43 11.81 -16.32 15.76
N ILE A 44 12.35 -15.34 16.49
CA ILE A 44 12.85 -14.09 15.90
C ILE A 44 14.01 -14.35 14.94
N LEU A 45 14.94 -15.23 15.31
CA LEU A 45 16.08 -15.59 14.46
C LEU A 45 15.61 -16.26 13.16
N GLN A 46 14.70 -17.22 13.25
CA GLN A 46 14.14 -17.92 12.08
C GLN A 46 13.39 -16.95 11.16
N ALA A 47 12.55 -16.08 11.72
CA ALA A 47 11.81 -15.09 10.96
C ALA A 47 12.75 -14.13 10.22
N ARG A 48 13.79 -13.62 10.89
CA ARG A 48 14.80 -12.75 10.28
C ARG A 48 15.49 -13.43 9.10
N THR A 49 15.95 -14.67 9.28
CA THR A 49 16.62 -15.43 8.21
C THR A 49 15.72 -15.64 6.99
N ALA A 50 14.44 -15.96 7.21
CA ALA A 50 13.46 -16.12 6.13
C ALA A 50 13.23 -14.79 5.38
N ILE A 51 13.04 -13.68 6.09
CA ILE A 51 12.84 -12.35 5.51
C ILE A 51 14.04 -11.93 4.67
N GLU A 52 15.26 -12.13 5.17
CA GLU A 52 16.49 -11.82 4.44
C GLU A 52 16.64 -12.66 3.18
N ALA A 53 16.30 -13.95 3.24
CA ALA A 53 16.34 -14.85 2.08
C ALA A 53 15.34 -14.41 0.99
N VAL A 54 14.10 -14.12 1.38
CA VAL A 54 13.06 -13.60 0.46
C VAL A 54 13.50 -12.27 -0.14
N THR A 55 14.01 -11.35 0.68
CA THR A 55 14.51 -10.05 0.23
C THR A 55 15.63 -10.19 -0.79
N ARG A 56 16.57 -11.13 -0.57
CA ARG A 56 17.66 -11.42 -1.50
C ARG A 56 17.14 -11.96 -2.83
N SER A 57 16.17 -12.87 -2.79
CA SER A 57 15.52 -13.43 -3.99
C SER A 57 14.79 -12.37 -4.81
N LEU A 58 14.07 -11.45 -4.15
CA LEU A 58 13.39 -10.35 -4.84
C LEU A 58 14.39 -9.36 -5.45
N ARG A 59 15.49 -9.05 -4.75
CA ARG A 59 16.55 -8.13 -5.24
C ARG A 59 17.42 -8.71 -6.34
N SER A 60 17.49 -10.04 -6.49
CA SER A 60 18.22 -10.66 -7.60
C SER A 60 17.47 -10.55 -8.94
N GLN A 61 16.19 -10.15 -8.91
CA GLN A 61 15.40 -9.88 -10.10
C GLN A 61 15.59 -8.44 -10.58
N ARG A 62 15.16 -8.16 -11.82
CA ARG A 62 15.19 -6.81 -12.38
C ARG A 62 14.32 -5.86 -11.56
N ILE A 63 14.93 -4.80 -11.03
CA ILE A 63 14.24 -3.75 -10.29
C ILE A 63 13.60 -2.77 -11.28
N ARG A 64 12.36 -2.36 -11.03
CA ARG A 64 11.69 -1.34 -11.85
C ARG A 64 12.45 -0.01 -11.72
N PRO A 65 12.67 0.75 -12.82
CA PRO A 65 13.26 2.08 -12.73
C PRO A 65 12.42 3.00 -11.84
N SER A 66 13.09 3.83 -11.03
CA SER A 66 12.40 4.85 -10.23
C SER A 66 11.78 5.92 -11.14
N GLY A 67 10.65 6.49 -10.74
CA GLY A 67 9.99 7.58 -11.46
C GLY A 67 9.11 7.19 -12.65
N ILE A 68 8.97 5.88 -12.97
CA ILE A 68 8.00 5.42 -13.97
C ILE A 68 6.62 5.32 -13.32
N SER A 69 5.65 6.03 -13.91
CA SER A 69 4.23 5.88 -13.61
C SER A 69 3.56 5.10 -14.74
N TYR A 70 2.62 4.23 -14.43
CA TYR A 70 1.93 3.47 -15.48
C TYR A 70 0.71 4.21 -15.99
N ARG A 71 0.31 3.98 -17.24
CA ARG A 71 -0.99 4.39 -17.76
C ARG A 71 -1.75 3.18 -18.31
N VAL A 72 -3.02 3.08 -17.96
CA VAL A 72 -3.99 2.15 -18.56
C VAL A 72 -5.10 2.99 -19.16
N ASP A 73 -5.34 2.85 -20.47
CA ASP A 73 -6.34 3.63 -21.22
C ASP A 73 -6.27 5.15 -20.95
N GLY A 74 -5.05 5.70 -20.94
CA GLY A 74 -4.78 7.11 -20.69
C GLY A 74 -4.90 7.55 -19.23
N ARG A 75 -5.28 6.66 -18.31
CA ARG A 75 -5.40 6.94 -16.87
C ARG A 75 -4.12 6.55 -16.14
N PRO A 76 -3.52 7.45 -15.33
CA PRO A 76 -2.35 7.10 -14.55
C PRO A 76 -2.71 6.07 -13.46
N VAL A 77 -1.94 4.98 -13.40
CA VAL A 77 -2.04 3.94 -12.38
C VAL A 77 -0.85 4.04 -11.43
N PRO A 78 -1.05 4.51 -10.20
CA PRO A 78 0.02 4.75 -9.26
C PRO A 78 0.37 3.48 -8.46
N LEU A 79 0.77 2.39 -9.13
CA LEU A 79 0.99 1.07 -8.50
C LEU A 79 1.91 1.12 -7.24
N GLY A 80 2.94 1.97 -7.27
CA GLY A 80 3.91 2.14 -6.18
C GLY A 80 3.64 3.32 -5.22
N ASN A 81 2.50 4.00 -5.34
CA ASN A 81 2.22 5.18 -4.51
C ASN A 81 1.96 4.80 -3.04
N ALA A 82 2.48 5.62 -2.12
CA ALA A 82 2.41 5.35 -0.68
C ALA A 82 1.04 5.60 -0.03
N ALA A 83 0.08 6.20 -0.76
CA ALA A 83 -1.29 6.40 -0.27
C ALA A 83 -2.27 5.42 -0.92
N VAL A 84 -2.25 5.30 -2.26
CA VAL A 84 -3.25 4.54 -3.03
C VAL A 84 -2.68 3.36 -3.84
N GLY A 85 -1.37 3.11 -3.75
CA GLY A 85 -0.71 2.06 -4.54
C GLY A 85 -0.97 0.68 -3.98
N GLN A 86 -1.78 -0.13 -4.66
CA GLN A 86 -2.11 -1.50 -4.23
C GLN A 86 -0.87 -2.40 -4.06
N CYS A 87 0.17 -2.16 -4.88
CA CYS A 87 1.43 -2.89 -4.83
C CYS A 87 2.48 -2.28 -3.88
N ASN A 88 2.14 -1.22 -3.15
CA ASN A 88 3.00 -0.63 -2.14
C ASN A 88 2.54 -1.02 -0.72
N PRO A 89 3.31 -1.82 0.05
CA PRO A 89 2.92 -2.23 1.39
C PRO A 89 2.84 -1.07 2.41
N ILE A 90 3.37 0.12 2.09
CA ILE A 90 3.19 1.34 2.90
C ILE A 90 1.81 1.96 2.68
N ALA A 91 1.17 1.73 1.53
CA ALA A 91 -0.18 2.21 1.31
C ALA A 91 -1.15 1.42 2.19
N PRO A 92 -2.05 2.09 2.94
CA PRO A 92 -3.10 1.40 3.67
C PRO A 92 -3.98 0.60 2.69
N PRO A 93 -4.66 -0.47 3.14
CA PRO A 93 -5.55 -1.26 2.29
C PRO A 93 -6.81 -0.44 1.96
N LEU A 94 -6.69 0.44 0.97
CA LEU A 94 -7.77 1.30 0.50
C LEU A 94 -8.63 0.58 -0.54
N VAL A 95 -9.95 0.66 -0.36
CA VAL A 95 -10.93 0.35 -1.41
C VAL A 95 -11.56 1.67 -1.83
N VAL A 96 -11.21 2.13 -3.03
CA VAL A 96 -11.73 3.41 -3.56
C VAL A 96 -13.06 3.18 -4.23
N HIS A 97 -14.12 3.68 -3.62
CA HIS A 97 -15.46 3.74 -4.18
C HIS A 97 -15.60 4.98 -5.06
N HIS A 98 -16.37 4.87 -6.14
CA HIS A 98 -16.71 5.97 -7.04
C HIS A 98 -18.23 6.05 -7.18
N ASP A 99 -18.79 7.25 -7.20
CA ASP A 99 -20.20 7.46 -7.56
C ASP A 99 -20.37 8.04 -8.97
N ALA A 100 -21.63 8.04 -9.43
CA ALA A 100 -22.02 8.53 -10.74
C ALA A 100 -21.75 10.04 -10.92
N GLU A 101 -21.63 10.79 -9.83
CA GLU A 101 -21.30 12.22 -9.85
C GLU A 101 -19.79 12.50 -9.83
N GLY A 102 -18.97 11.45 -9.93
CA GLY A 102 -17.50 11.56 -10.02
C GLY A 102 -16.80 11.83 -8.69
N ARG A 103 -17.48 11.64 -7.55
CA ARG A 103 -16.81 11.65 -6.24
C ARG A 103 -16.18 10.30 -5.98
N CYS A 104 -15.07 10.30 -5.23
CA CYS A 104 -14.49 9.08 -4.71
C CYS A 104 -14.22 9.16 -3.20
N TRP A 105 -14.42 8.03 -2.53
CA TRP A 105 -14.19 7.87 -1.09
C TRP A 105 -13.60 6.49 -0.80
N SER A 106 -12.94 6.37 0.35
CA SER A 106 -12.50 5.08 0.87
C SER A 106 -12.67 5.09 2.38
N GLU A 107 -13.11 3.96 2.91
CA GLU A 107 -13.12 3.67 4.33
C GLU A 107 -12.14 2.54 4.60
N PHE A 108 -11.30 2.71 5.62
CA PHE A 108 -10.26 1.75 5.97
C PHE A 108 -9.87 1.92 7.43
N VAL A 109 -9.26 0.85 7.97
CA VAL A 109 -8.71 0.83 9.32
C VAL A 109 -7.20 0.96 9.22
N LEU A 110 -6.65 1.98 9.89
CA LEU A 110 -5.20 2.12 10.05
C LEU A 110 -4.71 1.13 11.11
N GLY A 111 -3.76 0.27 10.74
CA GLY A 111 -3.09 -0.65 11.66
C GLY A 111 -1.93 0.01 12.42
N ALA A 112 -1.23 -0.78 13.24
CA ALA A 112 -0.17 -0.33 14.12
C ALA A 112 0.98 0.40 13.38
N ALA A 113 1.18 0.09 12.10
CA ALA A 113 2.16 0.73 11.23
C ALA A 113 1.99 2.25 11.07
N TYR A 114 0.81 2.79 11.37
CA TYR A 114 0.47 4.21 11.19
C TYR A 114 0.26 4.94 12.51
N GLU A 115 0.56 4.29 13.65
CA GLU A 115 0.46 4.92 14.96
C GLU A 115 1.53 6.02 15.13
N GLY A 116 1.09 7.20 15.57
CA GLY A 116 1.97 8.31 15.94
C GLY A 116 2.46 8.21 17.39
N ARG A 117 3.11 9.28 17.89
CA ARG A 117 3.46 9.35 19.33
C ARG A 117 2.20 9.10 20.17
N PRO A 118 2.25 8.28 21.22
CA PRO A 118 1.12 8.12 22.13
C PRO A 118 0.86 9.46 22.83
N VAL A 119 -0.07 10.24 22.30
CA VAL A 119 -0.54 11.46 22.95
C VAL A 119 -1.52 11.03 24.02
N TRP A 120 -1.19 11.32 25.27
CA TRP A 120 -2.09 11.11 26.39
C TRP A 120 -3.26 12.10 26.26
N ARG A 121 -4.48 11.55 26.20
CA ARG A 121 -5.79 12.22 26.32
C ARG A 121 -6.07 13.40 25.38
N THR A 122 -6.90 13.15 24.37
CA THR A 122 -8.15 13.91 24.20
C THR A 122 -9.30 12.90 24.12
N ALA A 123 -10.32 13.11 24.96
CA ALA A 123 -11.45 12.22 25.10
C ALA A 123 -12.23 12.12 23.77
N GLY A 124 -12.39 10.91 23.24
CA GLY A 124 -13.39 10.64 22.19
C GLY A 124 -13.00 9.64 21.10
N CYS A 125 -11.72 9.36 20.84
CA CYS A 125 -11.35 8.40 19.81
C CYS A 125 -11.08 7.02 20.41
N ALA A 126 -11.93 6.05 20.09
CA ALA A 126 -11.65 4.63 20.28
C ALA A 126 -10.35 4.24 19.55
N PRO A 127 -9.70 3.12 19.91
CA PRO A 127 -8.39 2.71 19.35
C PRO A 127 -8.42 2.41 17.84
N TRP A 128 -9.61 2.39 17.24
CA TRP A 128 -9.87 2.08 15.84
C TRP A 128 -10.33 3.36 15.15
N CYS A 129 -9.36 4.21 14.79
CA CYS A 129 -9.64 5.49 14.16
C CYS A 129 -10.08 5.25 12.70
N TRP A 130 -11.39 5.36 12.43
CA TRP A 130 -11.96 5.40 11.09
C TRP A 130 -11.42 6.64 10.37
N THR A 131 -10.46 6.46 9.47
CA THR A 131 -10.01 7.56 8.61
C THR A 131 -10.77 7.47 7.30
N THR A 132 -11.93 8.11 7.20
CA THR A 132 -12.60 8.31 5.91
C THR A 132 -11.80 9.35 5.12
N CYS A 133 -10.99 8.92 4.16
CA CYS A 133 -10.34 9.86 3.24
C CYS A 133 -11.33 10.25 2.13
N TRP A 134 -11.74 11.52 2.15
CA TRP A 134 -12.49 12.14 1.06
C TRP A 134 -11.52 12.76 0.05
N ALA A 135 -11.43 12.22 -1.16
CA ALA A 135 -10.69 12.83 -2.25
C ALA A 135 -11.67 13.33 -3.31
N ARG A 136 -12.08 14.59 -3.24
CA ARG A 136 -12.86 15.21 -4.32
C ARG A 136 -11.88 15.59 -5.44
N ARG A 137 -11.91 14.91 -6.59
CA ARG A 137 -11.28 15.48 -7.80
C ARG A 137 -12.11 16.69 -8.21
N PRO A 138 -11.54 17.91 -8.33
CA PRO A 138 -12.26 19.01 -8.97
C PRO A 138 -12.53 18.60 -10.42
N ALA A 139 -13.77 18.75 -10.86
CA ALA A 139 -14.16 18.56 -12.24
C ALA A 139 -13.22 19.40 -13.12
N ARG A 140 -12.55 18.76 -14.09
CA ARG A 140 -11.82 19.51 -15.11
C ARG A 140 -12.87 20.21 -15.96
N GLY A 141 -12.91 21.54 -15.89
CA GLY A 141 -13.54 22.37 -16.91
C GLY A 141 -12.75 22.35 -18.21
#